data_AF-A0A547PF73-F1
#
_entry.id   AF-A0A547PF73-F1
#
_cell.length_a   1.000
_cell.length_b   1.000
_cell.length_c   1.000
_cell.angle_alpha   90.00
_cell.angle_beta   90.00
_cell.angle_gamma   90.00
#
_symmetry.space_group_name_H-M   'P 1'
#
loop_
_entity.id
_entity.type
_entity.pdbx_description
1 polymer ?
#
loop_
_entity_poly.entity_id
_entity_poly.type
_entity_poly.pdbx_seq_one_letter_code
_entity_poly.pdbx_strand_id
1 'polypeptide(L)'
;MAHALGKTPLTQPKDSEIDPIDAKNFAKLPMRLEASNLLEEVDNFLEAGVSLDAIYLDLLAPAARKLGEMWENDECDFVDVTMGLWRLQEVMREVGVRSPAPVVKDFENQPRAIFAPMPGDQHSFGAQMIDEVFSRAGWDSEALVKPERRDLLDRLARKSYDLVGLTLSRDCPSAAVSKLIVAMRSMSANPNISILVGGRSVNDDPSIVAKVGADGTGADARAALEEAERLVGSAAVRAQSRR
;
A
#
# COMPACT_ATOMS: atom_id res chain seq x y z
N MET A 1 -53.06 2.16 -2.40
CA MET A 1 -52.59 1.48 -1.18
C MET A 1 -51.33 0.71 -1.54
N ALA A 2 -50.21 1.10 -0.95
CA ALA A 2 -48.87 0.65 -1.31
C ALA A 2 -48.49 -0.64 -0.58
N HIS A 3 -47.99 -1.64 -1.33
CA HIS A 3 -47.26 -2.76 -0.75
C HIS A 3 -45.80 -2.34 -0.57
N ALA A 4 -45.40 -2.06 0.66
CA ALA A 4 -44.01 -1.90 1.05
C ALA A 4 -43.42 -3.29 1.30
N LEU A 5 -42.55 -3.75 0.40
CA LEU A 5 -41.64 -4.86 0.64
C LEU A 5 -40.53 -4.37 1.57
N GLY A 6 -40.56 -4.86 2.81
CA GLY A 6 -39.47 -4.65 3.77
C GLY A 6 -38.19 -5.26 3.22
N LYS A 7 -37.20 -4.41 2.94
CA LYS A 7 -35.83 -4.85 2.70
C LYS A 7 -35.23 -5.23 4.05
N THR A 8 -35.05 -6.53 4.26
CA THR A 8 -34.21 -7.07 5.32
C THR A 8 -32.80 -6.47 5.20
N PRO A 9 -32.17 -5.98 6.28
CA PRO A 9 -30.79 -5.54 6.22
C PRO A 9 -29.91 -6.72 5.82
N LEU A 10 -29.13 -6.57 4.76
CA LEU A 10 -28.05 -7.50 4.44
C LEU A 10 -27.03 -7.40 5.57
N THR A 11 -27.07 -8.36 6.49
CA THR A 11 -26.00 -8.60 7.46
C THR A 11 -24.69 -8.77 6.68
N GLN A 12 -23.74 -7.88 6.92
CA GLN A 12 -22.37 -8.02 6.42
C GLN A 12 -21.85 -9.40 6.87
N PRO A 13 -21.26 -10.21 5.97
CA PRO A 13 -20.65 -11.46 6.37
C PRO A 13 -19.54 -11.16 7.37
N LYS A 14 -19.46 -11.95 8.46
CA LYS A 14 -18.32 -11.91 9.36
C LYS A 14 -17.07 -12.14 8.52
N ASP A 15 -16.12 -11.22 8.56
CA ASP A 15 -14.82 -11.36 7.90
C ASP A 15 -14.19 -12.69 8.38
N SER A 16 -14.18 -13.71 7.52
CA SER A 16 -13.43 -14.92 7.78
C SER A 16 -11.95 -14.53 7.76
N GLU A 17 -11.25 -14.69 8.88
CA GLU A 17 -9.80 -14.48 8.94
C GLU A 17 -9.07 -15.60 8.19
N ILE A 18 -7.94 -15.26 7.57
CA ILE A 18 -7.07 -16.24 6.91
C ILE A 18 -6.26 -16.98 7.98
N ASP A 19 -6.32 -18.31 8.00
CA ASP A 19 -5.51 -19.11 8.92
C ASP A 19 -4.01 -18.88 8.63
N PRO A 20 -3.17 -18.60 9.65
CA PRO A 20 -1.73 -18.41 9.47
C PRO A 20 -1.01 -19.58 8.77
N ILE A 21 -1.53 -20.80 8.91
CA ILE A 21 -1.01 -22.00 8.22
C ILE A 21 -1.30 -21.89 6.72
N ASP A 22 -2.50 -21.47 6.34
CA ASP A 22 -2.90 -21.31 4.95
C ASP A 22 -2.11 -20.18 4.28
N ALA A 23 -1.96 -19.04 4.96
CA ALA A 23 -1.12 -17.94 4.48
C ALA A 23 0.35 -18.39 4.27
N LYS A 24 0.90 -19.18 5.19
CA LYS A 24 2.26 -19.73 5.08
C LYS A 24 2.40 -20.74 3.94
N ASN A 25 1.37 -21.53 3.67
CA ASN A 25 1.35 -22.46 2.55
C ASN A 25 1.29 -21.70 1.22
N PHE A 26 0.39 -20.72 1.12
CA PHE A 26 0.26 -19.86 -0.05
C PHE A 26 1.57 -19.14 -0.39
N ALA A 27 2.31 -18.66 0.62
CA ALA A 27 3.55 -17.90 0.43
C ALA A 27 4.62 -18.56 -0.47
N LYS A 28 4.59 -19.89 -0.62
CA LYS A 28 5.54 -20.64 -1.46
C LYS A 28 5.00 -20.95 -2.86
N LEU A 29 3.69 -20.83 -3.06
CA LEU A 29 3.04 -21.15 -4.33
C LEU A 29 3.50 -20.25 -5.49
N PRO A 30 3.77 -18.94 -5.32
CA PRO A 30 4.17 -18.09 -6.44
C PRO A 30 5.45 -18.50 -7.17
N MET A 31 6.33 -19.24 -6.52
CA MET A 31 7.53 -19.79 -7.18
C MET A 31 7.23 -21.00 -8.07
N ARG A 32 6.08 -21.67 -7.86
CA ARG A 32 5.76 -22.97 -8.48
C ARG A 32 4.58 -22.92 -9.43
N LEU A 33 3.61 -22.06 -9.11
CA LEU A 33 2.36 -21.93 -9.85
C LEU A 33 2.43 -20.72 -10.78
N GLU A 34 1.70 -20.81 -11.89
CA GLU A 34 1.41 -19.66 -12.73
C GLU A 34 0.30 -18.80 -12.13
N ALA A 35 0.19 -17.54 -12.59
CA ALA A 35 -0.76 -16.57 -12.04
C ALA A 35 -2.21 -17.05 -12.08
N SER A 36 -2.62 -17.80 -13.11
CA SER A 36 -3.97 -18.38 -13.21
C SER A 36 -4.30 -19.30 -12.04
N ASN A 37 -3.36 -20.16 -11.65
CA ASN A 37 -3.57 -21.13 -10.58
C ASN A 37 -3.49 -20.45 -9.21
N LEU A 38 -2.67 -19.40 -9.07
CA LEU A 38 -2.67 -18.57 -7.86
C LEU A 38 -4.00 -17.81 -7.69
N LEU A 39 -4.61 -17.38 -8.79
CA LEU A 39 -5.93 -16.75 -8.76
C LEU A 39 -7.01 -17.73 -8.31
N GLU A 40 -6.95 -18.99 -8.76
CA GLU A 40 -7.87 -20.04 -8.25
C GLU A 40 -7.74 -20.22 -6.73
N GLU A 41 -6.52 -20.21 -6.19
CA GLU A 41 -6.30 -20.25 -4.74
C GLU A 41 -6.89 -19.03 -4.02
N VAL A 42 -6.72 -17.83 -4.59
CA VAL A 42 -7.32 -16.59 -4.04
C VAL A 42 -8.85 -16.65 -4.12
N ASP A 43 -9.41 -17.14 -5.22
CA ASP A 43 -10.85 -17.28 -5.41
C ASP A 43 -11.44 -18.22 -4.35
N ASN A 44 -10.74 -19.30 -3.97
CA ASN A 44 -11.17 -20.19 -2.87
C ASN A 44 -11.30 -19.45 -1.53
N PHE A 45 -10.35 -18.56 -1.19
CA PHE A 45 -10.46 -17.74 0.03
C PHE A 45 -11.64 -16.76 -0.04
N LEU A 46 -11.84 -16.12 -1.20
CA LEU A 46 -12.94 -15.19 -1.41
C LEU A 46 -14.30 -15.91 -1.31
N GLU A 47 -14.43 -17.11 -1.87
CA GLU A 47 -15.62 -17.96 -1.76
C GLU A 47 -15.89 -18.40 -0.31
N ALA A 48 -14.85 -18.57 0.49
CA ALA A 48 -14.95 -18.83 1.94
C ALA A 48 -15.33 -17.58 2.77
N GLY A 49 -15.54 -16.43 2.13
CA GLY A 49 -15.96 -15.19 2.77
C GLY A 49 -14.81 -14.37 3.37
N VAL A 50 -13.56 -14.65 2.98
CA VAL A 50 -12.42 -13.80 3.33
C VAL A 50 -12.58 -12.45 2.64
N SER A 51 -12.34 -11.37 3.38
CA SER A 51 -12.43 -10.02 2.82
C SER A 51 -11.28 -9.74 1.86
N LEU A 52 -11.53 -8.90 0.86
CA LEU A 52 -10.49 -8.53 -0.09
C LEU A 52 -9.32 -7.78 0.59
N ASP A 53 -9.58 -7.03 1.65
CA ASP A 53 -8.53 -6.40 2.44
C ASP A 53 -7.65 -7.45 3.13
N ALA A 54 -8.21 -8.56 3.62
CA ALA A 54 -7.46 -9.68 4.16
C ALA A 54 -6.65 -10.42 3.07
N ILE A 55 -7.18 -10.56 1.85
CA ILE A 55 -6.39 -11.09 0.72
C ILE A 55 -5.13 -10.23 0.49
N TYR A 56 -5.25 -8.91 0.46
CA TYR A 56 -4.08 -8.07 0.26
C TYR A 56 -3.11 -8.12 1.44
N LEU A 57 -3.61 -7.93 2.67
CA LEU A 57 -2.79 -7.68 3.85
C LEU A 57 -2.30 -8.96 4.55
N ASP A 58 -3.11 -10.01 4.53
CA ASP A 58 -2.89 -11.24 5.29
C ASP A 58 -2.47 -12.42 4.40
N LEU A 59 -2.63 -12.33 3.07
CA LEU A 59 -2.20 -13.35 2.11
C LEU A 59 -1.06 -12.88 1.19
N LEU A 60 -1.30 -11.82 0.40
CA LEU A 60 -0.36 -11.37 -0.62
C LEU A 60 0.86 -10.64 -0.01
N ALA A 61 0.66 -9.76 0.97
CA ALA A 61 1.76 -9.06 1.65
C ALA A 61 2.71 -10.04 2.37
N PRO A 62 2.21 -11.01 3.17
CA PRO A 62 3.05 -11.98 3.84
C PRO A 62 3.74 -12.92 2.87
N ALA A 63 3.10 -13.28 1.74
CA ALA A 63 3.73 -14.05 0.68
C ALA A 63 4.94 -13.31 0.09
N ALA A 64 4.77 -12.04 -0.30
CA ALA A 64 5.88 -11.24 -0.83
C ALA A 64 7.03 -11.08 0.18
N ARG A 65 6.70 -10.86 1.47
CA ARG A 65 7.69 -10.80 2.55
C ARG A 65 8.45 -12.12 2.67
N LYS A 66 7.74 -13.25 2.64
CA LYS A 66 8.36 -14.57 2.78
C LYS A 66 9.27 -14.89 1.60
N LEU A 67 8.91 -14.52 0.38
CA LEU A 67 9.79 -14.65 -0.79
C LEU A 67 11.09 -13.86 -0.61
N GLY A 68 11.01 -12.63 -0.10
CA GLY A 68 12.20 -11.83 0.22
C GLY A 68 13.08 -12.49 1.29
N GLU A 69 12.47 -13.02 2.37
CA GLU A 69 13.21 -13.75 3.41
C GLU A 69 13.86 -15.03 2.89
N MET A 70 13.20 -15.75 1.98
CA MET A 70 13.77 -16.95 1.36
C MET A 70 14.98 -16.61 0.50
N TRP A 71 14.92 -15.53 -0.29
CA TRP A 71 16.07 -15.04 -1.06
C TRP A 71 17.25 -14.69 -0.14
N GLU A 72 17.00 -13.97 0.96
CA GLU A 72 18.06 -13.56 1.90
C GLU A 72 18.70 -14.73 2.66
N ASN A 73 17.95 -15.82 2.86
CA ASN A 73 18.43 -17.03 3.50
C ASN A 73 19.03 -18.04 2.49
N ASP A 74 19.24 -17.65 1.23
CA ASP A 74 19.69 -18.51 0.13
C ASP A 74 18.80 -19.76 -0.07
N GLU A 75 17.50 -19.66 0.26
CA GLU A 75 16.50 -20.74 0.11
C GLU A 75 15.89 -20.78 -1.31
N CYS A 76 16.02 -19.72 -2.10
CA CYS A 76 15.62 -19.65 -3.50
C CYS A 76 16.60 -18.80 -4.32
N ASP A 77 16.59 -18.96 -5.65
CA ASP A 77 17.45 -18.17 -6.53
C ASP A 77 16.79 -16.87 -7.02
N PHE A 78 17.56 -16.06 -7.76
CA PHE A 78 17.09 -14.78 -8.29
C PHE A 78 15.87 -14.92 -9.22
N VAL A 79 15.82 -15.99 -10.01
CA VAL A 79 14.73 -16.23 -10.96
C VAL A 79 13.46 -16.57 -10.19
N ASP A 80 13.57 -17.45 -9.19
CA ASP A 80 12.45 -17.87 -8.34
C ASP A 80 11.79 -16.68 -7.62
N VAL A 81 12.59 -15.85 -6.93
CA VAL A 81 12.06 -14.69 -6.18
C VAL A 81 11.47 -13.64 -7.12
N THR A 82 12.12 -13.38 -8.25
CA THR A 82 11.66 -12.39 -9.23
C THR A 82 10.35 -12.83 -9.87
N MET A 83 10.26 -14.07 -10.33
CA MET A 83 9.05 -14.62 -10.92
C MET A 83 7.92 -14.72 -9.90
N GLY A 84 8.21 -15.15 -8.67
CA GLY A 84 7.22 -15.21 -7.59
C GLY A 84 6.59 -13.85 -7.28
N LEU A 85 7.41 -12.82 -7.13
CA LEU A 85 6.93 -11.45 -6.91
C LEU A 85 6.15 -10.92 -8.12
N TRP A 86 6.60 -11.23 -9.35
CA TRP A 86 5.89 -10.81 -10.56
C TRP A 86 4.49 -11.44 -10.64
N ARG A 87 4.36 -12.74 -10.34
CA ARG A 87 3.06 -13.41 -10.30
C ARG A 87 2.15 -12.88 -9.19
N LEU A 88 2.70 -12.56 -8.01
CA LEU A 88 1.93 -11.87 -6.96
C LEU A 88 1.41 -10.50 -7.43
N GLN A 89 2.20 -9.74 -8.20
CA GLN A 89 1.75 -8.49 -8.80
C GLN A 89 0.63 -8.70 -9.82
N GLU A 90 0.69 -9.76 -10.62
CA GLU A 90 -0.39 -10.10 -11.56
C GLU A 90 -1.68 -10.46 -10.84
N VAL A 91 -1.60 -11.32 -9.82
CA VAL A 91 -2.74 -11.70 -8.98
C VAL A 91 -3.38 -10.46 -8.34
N MET A 92 -2.56 -9.60 -7.73
CA MET A 92 -3.02 -8.35 -7.10
C MET A 92 -3.77 -7.44 -8.10
N ARG A 93 -3.22 -7.26 -9.31
CA ARG A 93 -3.86 -6.44 -10.36
C ARG A 93 -5.18 -7.03 -10.84
N GLU A 94 -5.21 -8.33 -11.09
CA GLU A 94 -6.40 -9.01 -11.59
C GLU A 94 -7.53 -8.97 -10.55
N VAL A 95 -7.21 -9.20 -9.28
CA VAL A 95 -8.16 -9.08 -8.17
C VAL A 95 -8.72 -7.65 -8.06
N GLY A 96 -7.87 -6.63 -8.17
CA GLY A 96 -8.29 -5.22 -8.16
C GLY A 96 -9.21 -4.86 -9.33
N VAL A 97 -8.94 -5.39 -10.53
CA VAL A 97 -9.81 -5.21 -11.71
C VAL A 97 -11.18 -5.86 -11.51
N ARG A 98 -11.23 -7.06 -10.92
CA ARG A 98 -12.49 -7.78 -10.64
C ARG A 98 -13.31 -7.11 -9.54
N SER A 99 -12.66 -6.39 -8.62
CA SER A 99 -13.27 -5.79 -7.44
C SER A 99 -12.86 -4.32 -7.26
N PRO A 100 -13.30 -3.43 -8.18
CA PRO A 100 -12.88 -2.04 -8.17
C PRO A 100 -13.26 -1.34 -6.87
N ALA A 101 -12.44 -0.36 -6.47
CA ALA A 101 -12.69 0.46 -5.30
C ALA A 101 -14.09 1.12 -5.34
N PRO A 102 -14.76 1.29 -4.18
CA PRO A 102 -16.06 1.95 -4.12
C PRO A 102 -16.03 3.34 -4.75
N VAL A 103 -17.07 3.68 -5.53
CA VAL A 103 -17.18 5.02 -6.13
C VAL A 103 -17.37 6.07 -5.03
N VAL A 104 -16.42 6.97 -4.89
CA VAL A 104 -16.51 8.12 -3.98
C VAL A 104 -17.43 9.17 -4.59
N LYS A 105 -18.39 9.67 -3.79
CA LYS A 105 -19.41 10.62 -4.26
C LYS A 105 -18.95 12.08 -4.25
N ASP A 106 -17.94 12.40 -3.43
CA ASP A 106 -17.37 13.73 -3.29
C ASP A 106 -15.91 13.73 -3.77
N PHE A 107 -15.74 13.89 -5.08
CA PHE A 107 -14.43 13.94 -5.73
C PHE A 107 -13.65 15.23 -5.41
N GLU A 108 -14.32 16.30 -4.96
CA GLU A 108 -13.66 17.58 -4.71
C GLU A 108 -12.93 17.60 -3.35
N ASN A 109 -13.47 16.92 -2.35
CA ASN A 109 -12.87 16.81 -1.01
C ASN A 109 -12.13 15.49 -0.76
N GLN A 110 -11.92 14.69 -1.80
CA GLN A 110 -11.24 13.41 -1.69
C GLN A 110 -9.75 13.63 -1.35
N PRO A 111 -9.22 13.04 -0.26
CA PRO A 111 -7.82 13.19 0.10
C PRO A 111 -6.93 12.49 -0.93
N ARG A 112 -5.79 13.11 -1.24
CA ARG A 112 -4.89 12.67 -2.31
C ARG A 112 -3.58 12.12 -1.76
N ALA A 113 -3.19 10.94 -2.24
CA ALA A 113 -1.94 10.32 -1.85
C ALA A 113 -1.09 9.94 -3.08
N ILE A 114 0.22 9.95 -2.92
CA ILE A 114 1.14 9.36 -3.88
C ILE A 114 2.14 8.46 -3.17
N PHE A 115 2.29 7.25 -3.70
CA PHE A 115 3.18 6.23 -3.13
C PHE A 115 4.32 5.94 -4.08
N ALA A 116 5.51 5.80 -3.54
CA ALA A 116 6.70 5.51 -4.32
C ALA A 116 7.68 4.68 -3.51
N PRO A 117 8.38 3.71 -4.12
CA PRO A 117 9.61 3.23 -3.53
C PRO A 117 10.66 4.34 -3.56
N MET A 118 11.69 4.21 -2.71
CA MET A 118 12.84 5.12 -2.78
C MET A 118 13.37 5.15 -4.24
N PRO A 119 13.60 6.34 -4.84
CA PRO A 119 14.13 6.40 -6.20
C PRO A 119 15.43 5.61 -6.35
N GLY A 120 15.47 4.75 -7.37
CA GLY A 120 16.55 3.78 -7.62
C GLY A 120 16.30 2.38 -7.03
N ASP A 121 15.32 2.23 -6.13
CA ASP A 121 14.91 0.94 -5.60
C ASP A 121 14.04 0.18 -6.62
N GLN A 122 14.27 -1.13 -6.72
CA GLN A 122 13.54 -2.02 -7.62
C GLN A 122 12.27 -2.61 -6.98
N HIS A 123 12.10 -2.48 -5.66
CA HIS A 123 10.99 -3.08 -4.92
C HIS A 123 9.73 -2.21 -4.96
N SER A 124 8.92 -2.32 -6.02
CA SER A 124 7.68 -1.55 -6.18
C SER A 124 6.44 -2.17 -5.55
N PHE A 125 6.48 -3.46 -5.15
CA PHE A 125 5.30 -4.20 -4.68
C PHE A 125 4.63 -3.52 -3.49
N GLY A 126 5.41 -3.08 -2.50
CA GLY A 126 4.88 -2.40 -1.31
C GLY A 126 4.16 -1.09 -1.64
N ALA A 127 4.68 -0.31 -2.59
CA ALA A 127 4.06 0.94 -3.01
C ALA A 127 2.72 0.71 -3.76
N GLN A 128 2.62 -0.37 -4.53
CA GLN A 128 1.39 -0.74 -5.22
C GLN A 128 0.34 -1.30 -4.24
N MET A 129 0.79 -2.07 -3.25
CA MET A 129 -0.08 -2.63 -2.23
C MET A 129 -0.70 -1.56 -1.33
N ILE A 130 0.09 -0.58 -0.90
CA ILE A 130 -0.45 0.53 -0.10
C ILE A 130 -1.40 1.42 -0.92
N ASP A 131 -1.11 1.63 -2.22
CA ASP A 131 -2.00 2.35 -3.11
C ASP A 131 -3.38 1.68 -3.24
N GLU A 132 -3.41 0.36 -3.42
CA GLU A 132 -4.66 -0.40 -3.45
C GLU A 132 -5.46 -0.22 -2.15
N VAL A 133 -4.81 -0.33 -0.98
CA VAL A 133 -5.47 -0.13 0.32
C VAL A 133 -6.07 1.27 0.46
N PHE A 134 -5.33 2.30 0.04
CA PHE A 134 -5.79 3.68 0.11
C PHE A 134 -6.93 3.97 -0.88
N SER A 135 -6.82 3.47 -2.11
CA SER A 135 -7.86 3.60 -3.13
C SER A 135 -9.19 3.02 -2.64
N ARG A 136 -9.14 1.84 -2.01
CA ARG A 136 -10.31 1.16 -1.42
C ARG A 136 -10.89 1.90 -0.22
N ALA A 137 -10.04 2.59 0.55
CA ALA A 137 -10.46 3.50 1.61
C ALA A 137 -11.05 4.83 1.08
N GLY A 138 -11.09 5.01 -0.24
CA GLY A 138 -11.69 6.17 -0.88
C GLY A 138 -10.73 7.34 -1.08
N TRP A 139 -9.42 7.13 -1.09
CA TRP A 139 -8.43 8.15 -1.46
C TRP A 139 -8.25 8.25 -2.99
N ASP A 140 -7.94 9.44 -3.49
CA ASP A 140 -7.39 9.63 -4.86
C ASP A 140 -5.89 9.36 -4.77
N SER A 141 -5.54 8.07 -4.79
CA SER A 141 -4.18 7.59 -4.64
C SER A 141 -3.58 7.13 -5.98
N GLU A 142 -2.25 7.18 -6.05
CA GLU A 142 -1.49 6.55 -7.14
C GLU A 142 -0.15 6.03 -6.65
N ALA A 143 0.30 4.89 -7.21
CA ALA A 143 1.64 4.37 -7.05
C ALA A 143 2.56 4.66 -8.26
N LEU A 144 3.76 5.16 -8.00
CA LEU A 144 4.84 5.21 -8.98
C LEU A 144 5.62 3.90 -8.99
N VAL A 145 5.79 3.32 -10.19
CA VAL A 145 6.59 2.11 -10.38
C VAL A 145 7.98 2.50 -10.89
N LYS A 146 9.01 2.18 -10.10
CA LYS A 146 10.42 2.50 -10.39
C LYS A 146 10.66 3.98 -10.74
N PRO A 147 10.17 4.94 -9.93
CA PRO A 147 10.34 6.35 -10.24
C PRO A 147 11.80 6.77 -10.18
N GLU A 148 12.21 7.64 -11.10
CA GLU A 148 13.37 8.45 -10.85
C GLU A 148 13.01 9.57 -9.86
N ARG A 149 14.03 10.13 -9.20
CA ARG A 149 13.85 11.24 -8.27
C ARG A 149 13.11 12.41 -8.92
N ARG A 150 13.43 12.69 -10.18
CA ARG A 150 12.83 13.80 -10.92
C ARG A 150 11.34 13.56 -11.15
N ASP A 151 10.93 12.35 -11.50
CA ASP A 151 9.52 12.03 -11.77
C ASP A 151 8.65 12.29 -10.56
N LEU A 152 9.09 11.85 -9.38
CA LEU A 152 8.38 12.08 -8.12
C LEU A 152 8.27 13.58 -7.81
N LEU A 153 9.38 14.33 -7.91
CA LEU A 153 9.37 15.77 -7.61
C LEU A 153 8.53 16.57 -8.62
N ASP A 154 8.61 16.25 -9.92
CA ASP A 154 7.82 16.88 -10.97
C ASP A 154 6.32 16.61 -10.75
N ARG A 155 5.96 15.41 -10.25
CA ARG A 155 4.57 15.06 -9.93
C ARG A 155 4.05 15.87 -8.74
N LEU A 156 4.82 15.96 -7.66
CA LEU A 156 4.49 16.75 -6.46
C LEU A 156 4.36 18.25 -6.76
N ALA A 157 5.11 18.77 -7.75
CA ALA A 157 5.02 20.16 -8.16
C ALA A 157 3.77 20.47 -9.01
N ARG A 158 3.22 19.47 -9.72
CA ARG A 158 2.11 19.65 -10.67
C ARG A 158 0.74 19.32 -10.08
N LYS A 159 0.65 18.31 -9.22
CA LYS A 159 -0.60 17.89 -8.56
C LYS A 159 -0.45 18.09 -7.06
N SER A 160 -1.50 18.65 -6.44
CA SER A 160 -1.57 18.79 -4.98
C SER A 160 -1.92 17.44 -4.37
N TYR A 161 -1.06 16.95 -3.48
CA TYR A 161 -1.27 15.76 -2.66
C TYR A 161 -1.31 16.16 -1.18
N ASP A 162 -2.13 15.46 -0.41
CA ASP A 162 -2.19 15.60 1.04
C ASP A 162 -1.14 14.71 1.73
N LEU A 163 -0.76 13.63 1.05
CA LEU A 163 0.16 12.62 1.57
C LEU A 163 1.17 12.14 0.50
N VAL A 164 2.41 11.94 0.91
CA VAL A 164 3.38 11.10 0.19
C VAL A 164 3.78 9.93 1.07
N GLY A 165 3.76 8.71 0.53
CA GLY A 165 4.33 7.53 1.19
C GLY A 165 5.56 7.02 0.47
N LEU A 166 6.68 6.90 1.19
CA LEU A 166 7.91 6.29 0.69
C LEU A 166 8.12 4.89 1.27
N THR A 167 8.31 3.88 0.42
CA THR A 167 8.73 2.55 0.87
C THR A 167 10.24 2.41 0.83
N LEU A 168 10.83 2.03 1.96
CA LEU A 168 12.27 1.92 2.17
C LEU A 168 12.69 0.45 2.36
N SER A 169 13.57 -0.01 1.47
CA SER A 169 14.33 -1.26 1.64
C SER A 169 15.50 -1.08 2.60
N ARG A 170 16.10 -2.18 3.07
CA ARG A 170 17.20 -2.19 4.05
C ARG A 170 18.43 -1.40 3.61
N ASP A 171 18.71 -1.36 2.31
CA ASP A 171 19.93 -0.75 1.77
C ASP A 171 19.82 0.77 1.59
N CYS A 172 18.72 1.38 2.05
CA CYS A 172 18.48 2.81 1.85
C CYS A 172 19.21 3.67 2.91
N PRO A 173 20.16 4.54 2.52
CA PRO A 173 20.84 5.40 3.48
C PRO A 173 19.90 6.48 4.03
N SER A 174 19.76 6.58 5.35
CA SER A 174 18.88 7.57 6.00
C SER A 174 19.15 9.02 5.57
N ALA A 175 20.41 9.35 5.26
CA ALA A 175 20.79 10.67 4.75
C ALA A 175 20.21 10.96 3.35
N ALA A 176 20.09 9.95 2.49
CA ALA A 176 19.47 10.09 1.18
C ALA A 176 17.96 10.32 1.30
N VAL A 177 17.30 9.56 2.19
CA VAL A 177 15.88 9.73 2.52
C VAL A 177 15.61 11.14 3.05
N SER A 178 16.41 11.60 4.02
CA SER A 178 16.27 12.95 4.60
C SER A 178 16.37 14.04 3.52
N LYS A 179 17.36 13.93 2.62
CA LYS A 179 17.53 14.88 1.50
C LYS A 179 16.35 14.85 0.52
N LEU A 180 15.75 13.68 0.30
CA LEU A 180 14.57 13.56 -0.55
C LEU A 180 13.35 14.19 0.12
N ILE A 181 13.11 13.92 1.40
CA ILE A 181 12.01 14.52 2.18
C ILE A 181 12.06 16.04 2.14
N VAL A 182 13.24 16.64 2.36
CA VAL A 182 13.41 18.10 2.24
C VAL A 182 13.04 18.60 0.85
N ALA A 183 13.47 17.90 -0.21
CA ALA A 183 13.15 18.28 -1.58
C ALA A 183 11.66 18.14 -1.90
N MET A 184 11.01 17.07 -1.43
CA MET A 184 9.56 16.84 -1.61
C MET A 184 8.76 17.96 -0.97
N ARG A 185 9.05 18.34 0.29
CA ARG A 185 8.36 19.47 0.95
C ARG A 185 8.58 20.78 0.22
N SER A 186 9.79 21.00 -0.32
CA SER A 186 10.13 22.25 -1.02
C SER A 186 9.46 22.37 -2.40
N MET A 187 9.21 21.24 -3.07
CA MET A 187 8.64 21.21 -4.42
C MET A 187 7.13 20.95 -4.45
N SER A 188 6.56 20.46 -3.34
CA SER A 188 5.14 20.15 -3.25
C SER A 188 4.26 21.38 -3.52
N ALA A 189 3.24 21.20 -4.35
CA ALA A 189 2.18 22.18 -4.54
C ALA A 189 1.35 22.39 -3.25
N ASN A 190 1.36 21.41 -2.33
CA ASN A 190 0.77 21.52 -1.00
C ASN A 190 1.85 21.77 0.06
N PRO A 191 1.92 22.96 0.68
CA PRO A 191 2.91 23.26 1.72
C PRO A 191 2.66 22.52 3.03
N ASN A 192 1.46 21.94 3.22
CA ASN A 192 1.09 21.16 4.41
C ASN A 192 1.13 19.64 4.14
N ILE A 193 1.81 19.21 3.08
CA ILE A 193 1.91 17.80 2.71
C ILE A 193 2.48 16.98 3.87
N SER A 194 1.81 15.86 4.16
CA SER A 194 2.27 14.88 5.14
C SER A 194 3.14 13.82 4.43
N ILE A 195 4.19 13.37 5.08
CA ILE A 195 5.14 12.41 4.51
C ILE A 195 5.25 11.21 5.45
N LEU A 196 4.85 10.04 4.95
CA LEU A 196 5.04 8.76 5.60
C LEU A 196 6.26 8.06 5.03
N VAL A 197 6.99 7.36 5.89
CA VAL A 197 8.00 6.38 5.49
C VAL A 197 7.62 5.02 6.06
N GLY A 198 7.79 3.97 5.28
CA GLY A 198 7.51 2.61 5.71
C GLY A 198 8.40 1.60 5.00
N GLY A 199 8.05 0.33 5.10
CA GLY A 199 8.84 -0.75 4.56
C GLY A 199 9.83 -1.33 5.58
N ARG A 200 10.60 -2.32 5.14
CA ARG A 200 11.35 -3.20 6.05
C ARG A 200 12.38 -2.45 6.89
N SER A 201 13.06 -1.45 6.32
CA SER A 201 14.04 -0.64 7.06
C SER A 201 13.41 0.09 8.25
N VAL A 202 12.20 0.62 8.08
CA VAL A 202 11.49 1.35 9.15
C VAL A 202 10.91 0.38 10.18
N ASN A 203 10.43 -0.79 9.75
CA ASN A 203 9.95 -1.82 10.67
C ASN A 203 11.08 -2.40 11.54
N ASP A 204 12.28 -2.57 10.97
CA ASP A 204 13.46 -3.05 11.69
C ASP A 204 14.01 -1.96 12.64
N ASP A 205 13.94 -0.68 12.28
CA ASP A 205 14.31 0.47 13.14
C ASP A 205 13.34 1.66 12.99
N PRO A 206 12.32 1.76 13.87
CA PRO A 206 11.36 2.86 13.84
C PRO A 206 11.96 4.25 14.12
N SER A 207 13.17 4.33 14.71
CA SER A 207 13.82 5.61 15.00
C SER A 207 14.19 6.40 13.73
N ILE A 208 14.26 5.70 12.58
CA ILE A 208 14.52 6.30 11.26
C ILE A 208 13.51 7.39 10.94
N VAL A 209 12.24 7.24 11.32
CA VAL A 209 11.16 8.20 11.03
C VAL A 209 11.56 9.61 11.47
N ALA A 210 11.96 9.74 12.75
CA ALA A 210 12.41 11.01 13.32
C ALA A 210 13.73 11.48 12.69
N LYS A 211 14.66 10.55 12.45
CA LYS A 211 15.97 10.84 11.86
C LYS A 211 15.88 11.46 10.47
N VAL A 212 14.91 11.04 9.66
CA VAL A 212 14.73 11.51 8.28
C VAL A 212 13.77 12.68 8.14
N GLY A 213 13.07 13.05 9.22
CA GLY A 213 12.10 14.14 9.22
C GLY A 213 10.75 13.80 8.55
N ALA A 214 10.38 12.52 8.57
CA ALA A 214 9.04 12.07 8.18
C ALA A 214 8.02 12.38 9.28
N ASP A 215 6.75 12.49 8.91
CA ASP A 215 5.65 12.83 9.82
C ASP A 215 5.10 11.61 10.56
N GLY A 216 5.28 10.40 10.00
CA GLY A 216 4.80 9.16 10.58
C GLY A 216 5.26 7.91 9.84
N THR A 217 4.75 6.77 10.29
CA THR A 217 4.97 5.44 9.70
C THR A 217 3.79 4.52 10.00
N GLY A 218 3.73 3.39 9.30
CA GLY A 218 2.83 2.28 9.59
C GLY A 218 3.58 0.96 9.43
N ALA A 219 3.33 0.00 10.33
CA ALA A 219 3.95 -1.32 10.28
C ALA A 219 3.53 -2.14 9.05
N ASP A 220 2.33 -1.84 8.54
CA ASP A 220 1.73 -2.35 7.31
C ASP A 220 0.85 -1.25 6.67
N ALA A 221 0.17 -1.59 5.57
CA ALA A 221 -0.65 -0.63 4.84
C ALA A 221 -1.92 -0.19 5.61
N ARG A 222 -2.46 -1.03 6.52
CA ARG A 222 -3.62 -0.65 7.35
C ARG A 222 -3.20 0.38 8.41
N ALA A 223 -2.12 0.11 9.13
CA ALA A 223 -1.56 1.06 10.09
C ALA A 223 -1.13 2.38 9.41
N ALA A 224 -0.61 2.31 8.18
CA ALA A 224 -0.24 3.49 7.42
C ALA A 224 -1.47 4.34 7.01
N LEU A 225 -2.60 3.70 6.69
CA LEU A 225 -3.86 4.38 6.39
C LEU A 225 -4.40 5.12 7.62
N GLU A 226 -4.46 4.44 8.77
CA GLU A 226 -4.91 5.06 10.03
C GLU A 226 -4.06 6.29 10.40
N GLU A 227 -2.74 6.18 10.26
CA GLU A 227 -1.82 7.28 10.52
C GLU A 227 -1.99 8.42 9.49
N ALA A 228 -2.21 8.10 8.21
CA ALA A 228 -2.46 9.09 7.18
C ALA A 228 -3.74 9.90 7.45
N GLU A 229 -4.84 9.24 7.82
CA GLU A 229 -6.10 9.90 8.16
C GLU A 229 -5.92 10.87 9.33
N ARG A 230 -5.17 10.45 10.36
CA ARG A 230 -4.85 11.29 11.52
C ARG A 230 -4.03 12.52 11.13
N LEU A 231 -3.00 12.35 10.29
CA LEU A 231 -2.12 13.43 9.85
C LEU A 231 -2.83 14.43 8.94
N VAL A 232 -3.55 13.94 7.93
CA VAL A 232 -4.27 14.79 6.97
C VAL A 232 -5.43 15.51 7.64
N GLY A 233 -6.19 14.84 8.53
CA GLY A 233 -7.21 15.47 9.33
C GLY A 233 -6.65 16.62 10.20
N SER A 234 -5.49 16.42 10.82
CA SER A 234 -4.81 17.46 11.62
C SER A 234 -4.31 18.64 10.76
N ALA A 235 -3.81 18.37 9.55
CA ALA A 235 -3.33 19.39 8.63
C ALA A 235 -4.46 20.28 8.10
N ALA A 236 -5.61 19.69 7.77
CA ALA A 236 -6.81 20.41 7.32
C ALA A 236 -7.30 21.42 8.37
N VAL A 237 -7.34 21.02 9.64
CA VAL A 237 -7.72 21.89 10.78
C VAL A 237 -6.75 23.08 10.92
N ARG A 238 -5.44 22.85 10.74
CA ARG A 238 -4.42 23.92 10.80
C ARG A 238 -4.54 24.91 9.64
N ALA A 239 -4.86 24.43 8.44
CA ALA A 239 -5.04 25.28 7.27
C ALA A 239 -6.27 26.19 7.39
N GLN A 240 -7.36 25.69 7.97
CA GLN A 240 -8.58 26.47 8.23
C GLN A 240 -8.39 27.53 9.31
N SER A 241 -7.56 27.26 10.33
CA SER A 241 -7.27 28.21 11.42
C SER A 241 -6.34 29.37 11.03
N ARG A 242 -5.73 29.30 9.84
CA ARG A 242 -4.79 30.33 9.32
C ARG A 242 -5.43 31.25 8.27
N ARG A 243 -6.70 31.02 7.90
CA ARG A 243 -7.49 31.90 7.03
C ARG A 243 -8.31 32.85 7.88
#